data_AF-A0A9E2GCG2-F1
#
_entry.id   AF-A0A9E2GCG2-F1
#
_cell.length_a   1.000
_cell.length_b   1.000
_cell.length_c   1.000
_cell.angle_alpha   90.00
_cell.angle_beta   90.00
_cell.angle_gamma   90.00
#
_symmetry.space_group_name_H-M   'P 1'
#
loop_
_entity.id
_entity.type
_entity.pdbx_description
1 polymer ?
#
loop_
_entity_poly.entity_id
_entity_poly.type
_entity_poly.pdbx_seq_one_letter_code
_entity_poly.pdbx_strand_id
1 'polypeptide(L)'
;SGLSIVDKDMATSHSLSESFAFLLQNLSMSHIFLEKYLGLKITDSKNLYYHKVLKDLSVFRRYAAKFIVEFEMFSNGDISDGELYAGKMAQYTGFYYQPESHLFDLVPEFYCLDYILAWMAEAIMEGYFSEKLGRDWIFKSETGNILKKWWSQGNKNDIFKFFDKNGLGQITPDRLIGRWNEVLR
;
A
#
# COMPACT_ATOMS: atom_id res chain seq x y z
N SER A 1 25.34 7.26 -9.85
CA SER A 1 25.66 7.06 -8.42
C SER A 1 24.61 6.14 -7.83
N GLY A 2 24.99 4.92 -7.45
CA GLY A 2 24.10 3.97 -6.77
C GLY A 2 24.41 3.91 -5.27
N LEU A 3 23.48 3.38 -4.49
CA LEU A 3 23.71 3.06 -3.07
C LEU A 3 24.86 2.06 -2.91
N SER A 4 25.61 2.19 -1.82
CA SER A 4 26.63 1.20 -1.45
C SER A 4 25.96 -0.15 -1.17
N ILE A 5 26.72 -1.24 -1.23
CA ILE A 5 26.17 -2.59 -0.96
C ILE A 5 25.69 -2.73 0.49
N VAL A 6 26.39 -2.09 1.42
CA VAL A 6 26.03 -2.06 2.84
C VAL A 6 24.70 -1.35 3.06
N ASP A 7 24.46 -0.21 2.39
CA ASP A 7 23.19 0.50 2.50
C ASP A 7 22.01 -0.27 1.86
N LYS A 8 22.30 -1.17 0.91
CA LYS A 8 21.28 -2.02 0.30
C LYS A 8 20.87 -3.18 1.22
N ASP A 9 21.84 -3.80 1.89
CA ASP A 9 21.62 -4.95 2.75
C ASP A 9 21.06 -4.57 4.13
N MET A 10 21.19 -3.31 4.54
CA MET A 10 20.65 -2.80 5.82
C MET A 10 19.23 -2.21 5.73
N ALA A 11 18.56 -2.27 4.58
CA ALA A 11 17.18 -1.81 4.45
C ALA A 11 16.22 -2.86 5.02
N THR A 12 15.69 -2.61 6.22
CA THR A 12 14.82 -3.54 6.96
C THR A 12 13.32 -3.32 6.73
N SER A 13 12.94 -2.37 5.87
CA SER A 13 11.52 -2.09 5.55
C SER A 13 11.33 -2.06 4.04
N HIS A 14 10.26 -2.72 3.60
CA HIS A 14 9.85 -2.81 2.21
C HIS A 14 8.74 -1.82 1.84
N SER A 15 8.26 -1.02 2.81
CA SER A 15 7.16 -0.07 2.63
C SER A 15 7.35 0.87 1.43
N LEU A 16 8.55 1.44 1.23
CA LEU A 16 8.81 2.34 0.11
C LEU A 16 8.78 1.61 -1.24
N SER A 17 9.41 0.44 -1.35
CA SER A 17 9.37 -0.38 -2.57
C SER A 17 7.95 -0.83 -2.90
N GLU A 18 7.18 -1.24 -1.90
CA GLU A 18 5.78 -1.63 -2.06
C GLU A 18 4.90 -0.43 -2.46
N SER A 19 5.22 0.79 -1.98
CA SER A 19 4.51 2.01 -2.42
C SER A 19 4.66 2.25 -3.92
N PHE A 20 5.87 2.05 -4.46
CA PHE A 20 6.09 2.12 -5.91
C PHE A 20 5.38 1.00 -6.67
N ALA A 21 5.39 -0.22 -6.12
CA ALA A 21 4.70 -1.36 -6.72
C ALA A 21 3.19 -1.11 -6.80
N PHE A 22 2.57 -0.66 -5.71
CA PHE A 22 1.17 -0.29 -5.68
C PHE A 22 0.85 0.88 -6.61
N LEU A 23 1.73 1.89 -6.70
CA LEU A 23 1.51 3.02 -7.61
C LEU A 23 1.44 2.54 -9.06
N LEU A 24 2.37 1.66 -9.47
CA LEU A 24 2.38 1.10 -10.83
C LEU A 24 1.17 0.18 -11.08
N GLN A 25 0.82 -0.64 -10.09
CA GLN A 25 -0.37 -1.50 -10.16
C GLN A 25 -1.64 -0.66 -10.33
N ASN A 26 -1.81 0.39 -9.52
CA ASN A 26 -2.99 1.26 -9.55
C ASN A 26 -3.04 2.12 -10.81
N LEU A 27 -1.88 2.59 -11.31
CA LEU A 27 -1.79 3.26 -12.61
C LEU A 27 -2.38 2.38 -13.71
N SER A 28 -1.97 1.11 -13.77
CA SER A 28 -2.43 0.17 -14.80
C SER A 28 -3.93 -0.19 -14.69
N MET A 29 -4.53 0.04 -13.53
CA MET A 29 -5.95 -0.19 -13.26
C MET A 29 -6.78 1.11 -13.24
N SER A 30 -6.17 2.26 -13.51
CA SER A 30 -6.86 3.55 -13.53
C SER A 30 -7.80 3.67 -14.74
N HIS A 31 -8.91 4.39 -14.59
CA HIS A 31 -9.84 4.63 -15.70
C HIS A 31 -9.15 5.17 -16.95
N ILE A 32 -8.21 6.10 -16.77
CA ILE A 32 -7.49 6.72 -17.88
C ILE A 32 -6.62 5.70 -18.63
N PHE A 33 -5.95 4.79 -17.92
CA PHE A 33 -5.18 3.73 -18.57
C PHE A 33 -6.10 2.73 -19.27
N LEU A 34 -7.12 2.23 -18.57
CA LEU A 34 -8.06 1.24 -19.11
C LEU A 34 -8.79 1.76 -20.35
N GLU A 35 -9.24 3.01 -20.33
CA GLU A 35 -10.04 3.60 -21.41
C GLU A 35 -9.17 4.12 -22.55
N LYS A 36 -8.12 4.91 -22.26
CA LYS A 36 -7.34 5.56 -23.32
C LYS A 36 -6.24 4.67 -23.91
N TYR A 37 -5.59 3.85 -23.09
CA TYR A 37 -4.49 3.01 -23.56
C TYR A 37 -4.96 1.62 -23.99
N LEU A 38 -5.83 0.99 -23.21
CA LEU A 38 -6.37 -0.33 -23.55
C LEU A 38 -7.67 -0.29 -24.36
N GLY A 39 -8.32 0.87 -24.50
CA GLY A 39 -9.53 1.02 -25.31
C GLY A 39 -10.78 0.36 -24.71
N LEU A 40 -10.81 0.12 -23.40
CA LEU A 40 -11.98 -0.46 -22.73
C LEU A 40 -13.17 0.50 -22.77
N LYS A 41 -14.37 -0.06 -22.79
CA LYS A 41 -15.60 0.72 -22.60
C LYS A 41 -15.60 1.29 -21.18
N ILE A 42 -16.18 2.48 -21.03
CA ILE A 42 -16.33 3.16 -19.73
C ILE A 42 -17.03 2.26 -18.70
N THR A 43 -18.01 1.46 -19.11
CA THR A 43 -18.71 0.51 -18.23
C THR A 43 -17.78 -0.56 -17.66
N ASP A 44 -16.90 -1.11 -18.49
CA ASP A 44 -15.99 -2.18 -18.10
C ASP A 44 -14.85 -1.61 -17.22
N SER A 45 -14.34 -0.44 -17.59
CA SER A 45 -13.40 0.36 -16.80
C SER A 45 -13.92 0.62 -15.39
N LYS A 46 -15.18 1.08 -15.27
CA LYS A 46 -15.86 1.30 -13.97
C LYS A 46 -15.96 0.04 -13.13
N ASN A 47 -16.41 -1.07 -13.72
CA ASN A 47 -16.55 -2.34 -13.01
C ASN A 47 -15.20 -2.87 -12.52
N LEU A 48 -14.16 -2.85 -13.38
CA LEU A 48 -12.83 -3.32 -13.01
C LEU A 48 -12.22 -2.47 -11.89
N TYR A 49 -12.33 -1.14 -11.98
CA TYR A 49 -11.83 -0.25 -10.95
C TYR A 49 -12.56 -0.45 -9.62
N TYR A 50 -13.89 -0.57 -9.63
CA TYR A 50 -14.68 -0.87 -8.43
C TYR A 50 -14.20 -2.15 -7.74
N HIS A 51 -14.06 -3.25 -8.48
CA HIS A 51 -13.60 -4.52 -7.92
C HIS A 51 -12.15 -4.47 -7.43
N LYS A 52 -11.28 -3.71 -8.10
CA LYS A 52 -9.91 -3.46 -7.64
C LYS A 52 -9.91 -2.75 -6.30
N VAL A 53 -10.68 -1.66 -6.17
CA VAL A 53 -10.75 -0.87 -4.94
C VAL A 53 -11.37 -1.67 -3.79
N LEU A 54 -12.41 -2.47 -4.08
CA LEU A 54 -13.01 -3.39 -3.11
C LEU A 54 -12.01 -4.44 -2.61
N LYS A 55 -11.21 -5.01 -3.53
CA LYS A 55 -10.13 -5.96 -3.19
C LYS A 55 -9.05 -5.29 -2.34
N ASP A 56 -8.61 -4.09 -2.68
CA ASP A 56 -7.60 -3.38 -1.90
C ASP A 56 -8.08 -3.11 -0.47
N LEU A 57 -9.34 -2.67 -0.31
CA LEU A 57 -9.93 -2.47 1.01
C LEU A 57 -9.99 -3.78 1.81
N SER A 58 -10.41 -4.89 1.20
CA SER A 58 -10.53 -6.17 1.91
C SER A 58 -9.17 -6.69 2.38
N VAL A 59 -8.14 -6.57 1.54
CA VAL A 59 -6.76 -6.96 1.90
C VAL A 59 -6.18 -5.99 2.94
N PHE A 60 -6.40 -4.68 2.81
CA PHE A 60 -5.96 -3.70 3.82
C PHE A 60 -6.55 -4.03 5.19
N ARG A 61 -7.86 -4.30 5.27
CA ARG A 61 -8.53 -4.68 6.53
C ARG A 61 -7.90 -5.92 7.15
N ARG A 62 -7.59 -6.93 6.34
CA ARG A 62 -6.91 -8.15 6.80
C ARG A 62 -5.52 -7.84 7.35
N TYR A 63 -4.74 -7.00 6.66
CA TYR A 63 -3.39 -6.64 7.09
C TYR A 63 -3.40 -5.76 8.35
N ALA A 64 -4.34 -4.83 8.46
CA ALA A 64 -4.54 -4.03 9.66
C ALA A 64 -4.96 -4.88 10.88
N ALA A 65 -5.87 -5.84 10.67
CA ALA A 65 -6.25 -6.79 11.71
C ALA A 65 -5.06 -7.65 12.16
N LYS A 66 -4.29 -8.16 11.19
CA LYS A 66 -3.06 -8.93 11.44
C LYS A 66 -2.04 -8.11 12.23
N PHE A 67 -1.83 -6.84 11.88
CA PHE A 67 -0.91 -5.96 12.62
C PHE A 67 -1.31 -5.80 14.08
N ILE A 68 -2.61 -5.60 14.36
CA ILE A 68 -3.12 -5.49 15.73
C ILE A 68 -2.81 -6.78 16.52
N VAL A 69 -3.05 -7.95 15.90
CA VAL A 69 -2.76 -9.24 16.51
C VAL A 69 -1.28 -9.46 16.75
N GLU A 70 -0.43 -9.26 15.73
CA GLU A 70 1.02 -9.38 15.84
C GLU A 70 1.56 -8.48 16.95
N PHE A 71 1.12 -7.22 16.98
CA PHE A 71 1.55 -6.27 18.00
C PHE A 71 1.17 -6.75 19.41
N GLU A 72 -0.06 -7.23 19.61
CA GLU A 72 -0.54 -7.69 20.91
C GLU A 72 0.17 -8.98 21.37
N MET A 73 0.24 -10.00 20.50
CA MET A 73 0.86 -11.28 20.82
C MET A 73 2.37 -11.15 21.06
N PHE A 74 3.08 -10.39 20.22
CA PHE A 74 4.53 -10.19 20.39
C PHE A 74 4.87 -9.32 21.59
N SER A 75 4.05 -8.31 21.91
CA SER A 75 4.26 -7.48 23.11
C SER A 75 4.06 -8.27 24.39
N ASN A 76 3.12 -9.22 24.40
CA ASN A 76 2.86 -10.10 25.53
C ASN A 76 3.87 -11.27 25.61
N GLY A 77 4.59 -11.56 24.52
CA GLY A 77 5.53 -12.67 24.44
C GLY A 77 4.85 -14.05 24.45
N ASP A 78 3.56 -14.10 24.11
CA ASP A 78 2.76 -15.33 24.11
C ASP A 78 2.10 -15.56 22.75
N ILE A 79 2.54 -16.63 22.10
CA ILE A 79 1.99 -17.14 20.84
C ILE A 79 1.49 -18.57 20.98
N SER A 80 1.22 -19.03 22.21
CA SER A 80 0.77 -20.40 22.47
C SER A 80 -0.72 -20.59 22.16
N ASP A 81 -1.50 -19.51 22.21
CA ASP A 81 -2.95 -19.50 21.97
C ASP A 81 -3.31 -18.63 20.74
N GLY A 82 -4.09 -19.23 19.83
CA GLY A 82 -4.57 -18.61 18.60
C GLY A 82 -5.95 -17.98 18.68
N GLU A 83 -6.65 -18.07 19.82
CA GLU A 83 -8.02 -17.55 19.97
C GLU A 83 -8.07 -16.02 19.78
N LEU A 84 -7.06 -15.31 20.29
CA LEU A 84 -6.93 -13.87 20.06
C LEU A 84 -6.83 -13.55 18.56
N TYR A 85 -5.98 -14.28 17.84
CA TYR A 85 -5.83 -14.14 16.38
C TYR A 85 -7.17 -14.39 15.68
N ALA A 86 -7.81 -15.54 15.93
CA ALA A 86 -9.07 -15.91 15.28
C ALA A 86 -10.17 -14.87 15.56
N GLY A 87 -10.31 -14.45 16.82
CA GLY A 87 -11.31 -13.47 17.24
C GLY A 87 -11.11 -12.10 16.59
N LYS A 88 -9.89 -11.54 16.61
CA LYS A 88 -9.59 -10.24 16.01
C LYS A 88 -9.71 -10.26 14.49
N MET A 89 -9.19 -11.31 13.85
CA MET A 89 -9.28 -11.47 12.39
C MET A 89 -10.75 -11.55 11.97
N ALA A 90 -11.58 -12.32 12.67
CA ALA A 90 -13.01 -12.39 12.41
C ALA A 90 -13.73 -11.07 12.65
N GLN A 91 -13.43 -10.38 13.76
CA GLN A 91 -14.02 -9.09 14.10
C GLN A 91 -13.78 -8.03 13.00
N TYR A 92 -12.56 -7.94 12.49
CA TYR A 92 -12.18 -6.88 11.55
C TYR A 92 -12.34 -7.26 10.08
N THR A 93 -12.40 -8.54 9.72
CA THR A 93 -12.57 -8.94 8.31
C THR A 93 -13.95 -9.50 8.01
N GLY A 94 -14.68 -9.99 9.01
CA GLY A 94 -15.97 -10.67 8.85
C GLY A 94 -15.85 -12.13 8.40
N PHE A 95 -14.64 -12.69 8.27
CA PHE A 95 -14.42 -14.08 7.88
C PHE A 95 -14.06 -14.97 9.07
N TYR A 96 -14.32 -16.26 8.95
CA TYR A 96 -13.87 -17.25 9.93
C TYR A 96 -12.37 -17.54 9.77
N TYR A 97 -11.67 -17.66 10.89
CA TYR A 97 -10.27 -18.06 10.98
C TYR A 97 -10.11 -19.17 12.01
N GLN A 98 -9.36 -20.21 11.68
CA GLN A 98 -8.99 -21.23 12.65
C GLN A 98 -7.91 -20.70 13.59
N PRO A 99 -8.04 -20.86 14.92
CA PRO A 99 -7.02 -20.44 15.89
C PRO A 99 -5.63 -20.92 15.51
N GLU A 100 -5.47 -22.18 15.11
CA GLU A 100 -4.18 -22.81 14.78
C GLU A 100 -3.48 -22.16 13.58
N SER A 101 -4.22 -21.43 12.73
CA SER A 101 -3.64 -20.75 11.57
C SER A 101 -2.72 -19.58 11.95
N HIS A 102 -2.77 -19.10 13.20
CA HIS A 102 -1.87 -18.03 13.66
C HIS A 102 -0.38 -18.42 13.54
N LEU A 103 -0.04 -19.70 13.76
CA LEU A 103 1.34 -20.18 13.65
C LEU A 103 1.92 -20.07 12.23
N PHE A 104 1.06 -20.06 11.22
CA PHE A 104 1.47 -19.91 9.82
C PHE A 104 1.34 -18.47 9.32
N ASP A 105 0.38 -17.71 9.85
CA ASP A 105 0.13 -16.35 9.39
C ASP A 105 1.02 -15.32 10.08
N LEU A 106 1.35 -15.46 11.37
CA LEU A 106 2.16 -14.46 12.07
C LEU A 106 3.59 -14.47 11.52
N VAL A 107 4.10 -13.27 11.17
CA VAL A 107 5.46 -13.10 10.65
C VAL A 107 6.20 -12.11 11.56
N PRO A 108 7.48 -12.36 11.90
CA PRO A 108 8.28 -11.39 12.65
C PRO A 108 8.44 -10.06 11.88
N GLU A 109 8.96 -9.05 12.56
CA GLU A 109 9.34 -7.75 11.97
C GLU A 109 8.17 -6.90 11.42
N PHE A 110 6.93 -7.28 11.70
CA PHE A 110 5.73 -6.55 11.28
C PHE A 110 5.66 -6.28 9.77
N TYR A 111 5.96 -7.29 8.96
CA TYR A 111 5.84 -7.19 7.50
C TYR A 111 4.47 -6.67 7.01
N CYS A 112 3.40 -6.96 7.76
CA CYS A 112 2.08 -6.42 7.43
C CYS A 112 2.00 -4.89 7.55
N LEU A 113 2.78 -4.27 8.42
CA LEU A 113 2.86 -2.82 8.59
C LEU A 113 3.48 -2.15 7.37
N ASP A 114 4.47 -2.79 6.72
CA ASP A 114 5.07 -2.27 5.49
C ASP A 114 4.01 -2.07 4.39
N TYR A 115 3.10 -3.04 4.25
CA TYR A 115 1.99 -2.97 3.29
C TYR A 115 0.97 -1.90 3.64
N ILE A 116 0.61 -1.77 4.92
CA ILE A 116 -0.29 -0.72 5.41
C ILE A 116 0.27 0.67 5.08
N LEU A 117 1.54 0.91 5.41
CA LEU A 117 2.23 2.16 5.11
C LEU A 117 2.32 2.38 3.59
N ALA A 118 2.59 1.32 2.82
CA ALA A 118 2.69 1.40 1.37
C ALA A 118 1.37 1.81 0.70
N TRP A 119 0.22 1.29 1.13
CA TRP A 119 -1.08 1.72 0.61
C TRP A 119 -1.37 3.19 0.91
N MET A 120 -1.04 3.67 2.12
CA MET A 120 -1.23 5.08 2.48
C MET A 120 -0.31 5.99 1.67
N ALA A 121 0.96 5.61 1.56
CA ALA A 121 1.97 6.33 0.82
C ALA A 121 1.65 6.40 -0.68
N GLU A 122 1.25 5.29 -1.30
CA GLU A 122 0.84 5.26 -2.70
C GLU A 122 -0.30 6.25 -2.97
N ALA A 123 -1.32 6.30 -2.11
CA ALA A 123 -2.45 7.21 -2.29
C ALA A 123 -2.01 8.69 -2.26
N ILE A 124 -0.98 9.02 -1.48
CA ILE A 124 -0.38 10.35 -1.46
C ILE A 124 0.48 10.62 -2.69
N MET A 125 1.28 9.65 -3.13
CA MET A 125 2.09 9.76 -4.36
C MET A 125 1.21 9.97 -5.60
N GLU A 126 0.13 9.21 -5.73
CA GLU A 126 -0.85 9.38 -6.81
C GLU A 126 -1.52 10.75 -6.73
N GLY A 127 -1.96 11.17 -5.54
CA GLY A 127 -2.51 12.51 -5.30
C GLY A 127 -1.55 13.64 -5.70
N TYR A 128 -0.26 13.50 -5.39
CA TYR A 128 0.78 14.45 -5.80
C TYR A 128 0.85 14.58 -7.33
N PHE A 129 0.83 13.46 -8.06
CA PHE A 129 0.86 13.51 -9.53
C PHE A 129 -0.42 14.09 -10.10
N SER A 130 -1.59 13.67 -9.59
CA SER A 130 -2.89 14.17 -10.02
C SER A 130 -3.05 15.67 -9.80
N GLU A 131 -2.56 16.21 -8.69
CA GLU A 131 -2.58 17.65 -8.39
C GLU A 131 -1.57 18.45 -9.21
N LYS A 132 -0.34 17.94 -9.34
CA LYS A 132 0.76 18.66 -9.99
C LYS A 132 0.70 18.59 -11.51
N LEU A 133 0.31 17.45 -12.05
CA LEU A 133 0.36 17.14 -13.47
C LEU A 133 -1.02 16.88 -14.07
N GLY A 134 -2.10 16.90 -13.29
CA GLY A 134 -3.47 16.68 -13.78
C GLY A 134 -3.82 15.20 -13.92
N ARG A 135 -5.09 14.92 -14.27
CA ARG A 135 -5.63 13.54 -14.27
C ARG A 135 -4.89 12.59 -15.21
N ASP A 136 -4.38 13.08 -16.33
CA ASP A 136 -3.64 12.30 -17.33
C ASP A 136 -2.13 12.19 -17.04
N TRP A 137 -1.71 12.45 -15.80
CA TRP A 137 -0.31 12.43 -15.37
C TRP A 137 0.44 11.17 -15.83
N ILE A 138 -0.24 10.02 -15.88
CA ILE A 138 0.35 8.73 -16.26
C ILE A 138 0.99 8.72 -17.66
N PHE A 139 0.56 9.61 -18.56
CA PHE A 139 1.06 9.72 -19.92
C PHE A 139 2.06 10.87 -20.13
N LYS A 140 2.38 11.62 -19.06
CA LYS A 140 3.29 12.77 -19.14
C LYS A 140 4.73 12.34 -18.92
N SER A 141 5.63 12.84 -19.77
CA SER A 141 7.06 12.56 -19.68
C SER A 141 7.65 13.00 -18.32
N GLU A 142 7.08 14.06 -17.76
CA GLU A 142 7.38 14.68 -16.48
C GLU A 142 7.18 13.69 -15.33
N THR A 143 6.13 12.84 -15.39
CA THR A 143 5.90 11.76 -14.43
C THR A 143 7.07 10.79 -14.41
N GLY A 144 7.53 10.35 -15.59
CA GLY A 144 8.67 9.46 -15.71
C GLY A 144 9.96 10.08 -15.16
N ASN A 145 10.18 11.38 -15.37
CA ASN A 145 11.33 12.09 -14.83
C ASN A 145 11.29 12.18 -13.30
N ILE A 146 10.13 12.48 -12.71
CA ILE A 146 9.95 12.51 -11.26
C ILE A 146 10.13 11.12 -10.66
N LEU A 147 9.49 10.10 -11.22
CA LEU A 147 9.62 8.71 -10.75
C LEU A 147 11.06 8.22 -10.82
N LYS A 148 11.80 8.48 -11.91
CA LYS A 148 13.23 8.15 -12.01
C LYS A 148 14.06 8.88 -10.95
N LYS A 149 13.77 10.16 -10.69
CA LYS A 149 14.45 10.94 -9.65
C LYS A 149 14.18 10.36 -8.26
N TRP A 150 12.95 9.98 -7.98
CA TRP A 150 12.56 9.30 -6.74
C TRP A 150 13.25 7.95 -6.59
N TRP A 151 13.15 7.10 -7.61
CA TRP A 151 13.75 5.76 -7.62
C TRP A 151 15.27 5.78 -7.45
N SER A 152 15.96 6.75 -8.05
CA SER A 152 17.43 6.85 -7.93
C SER A 152 17.93 7.12 -6.50
N GLN A 153 17.05 7.49 -5.56
CA GLN A 153 17.38 7.61 -4.14
C GLN A 153 17.51 6.24 -3.45
N GLY A 154 16.92 5.18 -4.04
CA GLY A 154 16.83 3.85 -3.46
C GLY A 154 16.32 3.85 -2.02
N ASN A 155 16.78 2.90 -1.21
CA ASN A 155 16.40 2.76 0.20
C ASN A 155 17.28 3.59 1.15
N LYS A 156 17.86 4.71 0.67
CA LYS A 156 18.71 5.57 1.50
C LYS A 156 17.98 6.16 2.71
N ASN A 157 16.68 6.36 2.57
CA ASN A 157 15.82 6.87 3.62
C ASN A 157 14.66 5.89 3.79
N ASP A 158 14.17 5.74 5.03
CA ASP A 158 12.86 5.16 5.27
C ASP A 158 11.76 5.97 4.56
N ILE A 159 10.56 5.41 4.52
CA ILE A 159 9.43 6.00 3.81
C ILE A 159 9.07 7.41 4.34
N PHE A 160 9.14 7.65 5.65
CA PHE A 160 8.78 8.94 6.24
C PHE A 160 9.76 10.04 5.83
N LYS A 161 11.06 9.75 5.94
CA LYS A 161 12.13 10.68 5.55
C LYS A 161 12.22 10.83 4.03
N PHE A 162 11.87 9.81 3.26
CA PHE A 162 11.70 9.94 1.81
C PHE A 162 10.58 10.92 1.48
N PHE A 163 9.42 10.82 2.15
CA PHE A 163 8.28 11.71 1.94
C PHE A 163 8.61 13.16 2.29
N ASP A 164 9.23 13.39 3.44
CA ASP A 164 9.69 14.71 3.88
C ASP A 164 10.64 15.36 2.85
N LYS A 165 11.70 14.65 2.45
CA LYS A 165 12.70 15.14 1.50
C LYS A 165 12.13 15.45 0.11
N ASN A 166 11.11 14.74 -0.31
CA ASN A 166 10.51 14.91 -1.64
C ASN A 166 9.29 15.84 -1.63
N GLY A 167 8.95 16.43 -0.47
CA GLY A 167 7.82 17.37 -0.34
C GLY A 167 6.46 16.70 -0.58
N LEU A 168 6.32 15.43 -0.17
CA LEU A 168 5.08 14.65 -0.30
C LEU A 168 4.15 14.81 0.91
N GLY A 169 4.61 15.46 1.98
CA GLY A 169 3.86 15.64 3.21
C GLY A 169 3.98 14.44 4.15
N GLN A 170 3.04 14.33 5.10
CA GLN A 170 3.01 13.24 6.07
C GLN A 170 2.22 12.04 5.52
N ILE A 171 2.60 10.83 5.93
CA ILE A 171 1.86 9.62 5.62
C ILE A 171 0.62 9.57 6.51
N THR A 172 -0.54 9.78 5.90
CA THR A 172 -1.86 9.80 6.54
C THR A 172 -2.84 8.94 5.76
N PRO A 173 -3.84 8.33 6.42
CA PRO A 173 -4.81 7.48 5.74
C PRO A 173 -5.85 8.27 4.90
N ASP A 174 -5.92 9.59 5.03
CA ASP A 174 -7.03 10.41 4.51
C ASP A 174 -7.28 10.24 3.02
N ARG A 175 -6.23 10.25 2.18
CA ARG A 175 -6.37 10.05 0.72
C ARG A 175 -6.84 8.65 0.37
N LEU A 176 -6.33 7.64 1.08
CA LEU A 176 -6.73 6.25 0.88
C LEU A 176 -8.20 6.03 1.27
N ILE A 177 -8.61 6.57 2.42
CA ILE A 177 -10.00 6.54 2.89
C ILE A 177 -10.91 7.32 1.93
N GLY A 178 -10.46 8.48 1.45
CA GLY A 178 -11.17 9.28 0.45
C GLY A 178 -11.46 8.48 -0.82
N ARG A 179 -10.44 7.80 -1.36
CA ARG A 179 -10.57 6.92 -2.53
C ARG A 179 -11.60 5.80 -2.29
N TRP A 180 -11.56 5.14 -1.13
CA TRP A 180 -12.55 4.11 -0.81
C TRP A 180 -13.96 4.67 -0.68
N ASN A 181 -14.14 5.82 -0.04
CA ASN A 181 -15.45 6.44 0.11
C ASN A 181 -16.03 6.92 -1.22
N GLU A 182 -15.20 7.40 -2.16
CA GLU A 182 -15.65 7.83 -3.49
C GLU A 182 -16.17 6.66 -4.33
N VAL A 183 -15.58 5.48 -4.17
CA VAL A 183 -15.82 4.33 -5.06
C VAL A 183 -16.80 3.31 -4.46
N LEU A 184 -16.78 3.11 -3.15
CA LEU A 184 -17.49 2.02 -2.46
C LEU A 184 -18.70 2.47 -1.62
N ARG A 185 -18.95 3.78 -1.49
CA ARG A 185 -20.17 4.33 -0.86
C ARG A 185 -21.11 4.90 -1.91
#